data_AF-A0A382DCP5-F1
#
_entry.id   AF-A0A382DCP5-F1
#
_cell.length_a   1.000
_cell.length_b   1.000
_cell.length_c   1.000
_cell.angle_alpha   90.00
_cell.angle_beta   90.00
_cell.angle_gamma   90.00
#
_symmetry.space_group_name_H-M   'P 1'
#
loop_
_entity.id
_entity.type
_entity.pdbx_description
1 polymer ?
#
loop_
_entity_poly.entity_id
_entity_poly.type
_entity_poly.pdbx_seq_one_letter_code
_entity_poly.pdbx_strand_id
1 'polypeptide(L)'
;MLRNSKITSHHFFFYSLVLTILLAILFAVSIRLALPKINIYKNEIEFIISDYMGYSVDIDTINAEWKGWTPNLYLENIKLLSERNNSEIIQFHSARIGINLVESISKGVVTPSYIQISGLNLNVYRNKDGAISIKNDNSLNTNANNQPGLTEWLFTQKYLILKNVNLVWNDENINIGRKEFNNISLELKKDEKNTQIELNTDLSQQEEQLFKINANITGDILTSTWQGDINLELINIDPARFTNKLYI
;
A
#
# COMPACT_ATOMS: atom_id res chain seq x y z
N MET A 1 -31.38 -1.77 -59.40
CA MET A 1 -29.90 -1.76 -59.50
C MET A 1 -29.35 -1.30 -58.13
N LEU A 2 -29.14 -2.23 -57.20
CA LEU A 2 -28.71 -1.95 -55.82
C LEU A 2 -27.18 -1.97 -55.76
N ARG A 3 -26.55 -0.81 -55.55
CA ARG A 3 -25.10 -0.66 -55.48
C ARG A 3 -24.62 -0.96 -54.05
N ASN A 4 -23.93 -2.09 -53.90
CA ASN A 4 -23.26 -2.54 -52.67
C ASN A 4 -22.33 -1.45 -52.10
N SER A 5 -22.64 -0.92 -50.92
CA SER A 5 -21.82 0.02 -50.16
C SER A 5 -21.03 -0.62 -49.00
N LYS A 6 -20.81 -1.94 -49.02
CA LYS A 6 -20.15 -2.66 -47.91
C LYS A 6 -18.62 -2.55 -47.89
N ILE A 7 -17.97 -2.03 -48.93
CA ILE A 7 -16.50 -2.11 -49.08
C ILE A 7 -15.76 -0.94 -48.38
N THR A 8 -16.40 0.21 -48.16
CA THR A 8 -15.75 1.39 -47.53
C THR A 8 -15.68 1.34 -46.01
N SER A 9 -16.52 0.53 -45.35
CA SER A 9 -16.55 0.45 -43.89
C SER A 9 -15.27 -0.15 -43.31
N HIS A 10 -14.80 -1.27 -43.86
CA HIS A 10 -13.63 -1.99 -43.32
C HIS A 10 -12.33 -1.17 -43.36
N HIS A 11 -12.13 -0.37 -44.41
CA HIS A 11 -10.94 0.48 -44.51
C HIS A 11 -10.97 1.64 -43.51
N PHE A 12 -12.13 2.26 -43.28
CA PHE A 12 -12.25 3.34 -42.30
C PHE A 12 -11.99 2.84 -40.87
N PHE A 13 -12.55 1.68 -40.52
CA PHE A 13 -12.25 1.01 -39.25
C PHE A 13 -10.77 0.65 -39.12
N PHE A 14 -10.14 0.14 -40.18
CA PHE A 14 -8.72 -0.21 -40.18
C PHE A 14 -7.82 1.01 -40.00
N TYR A 15 -8.04 2.10 -40.75
CA TYR A 15 -7.24 3.32 -40.60
C TYR A 15 -7.42 3.98 -39.23
N SER A 16 -8.65 3.99 -38.69
CA SER A 16 -8.92 4.49 -37.33
C SER A 16 -8.20 3.66 -36.28
N LEU A 17 -8.21 2.33 -36.41
CA LEU A 17 -7.49 1.42 -35.51
C LEU A 17 -5.98 1.64 -35.58
N VAL A 18 -5.41 1.73 -36.79
CA VAL A 18 -3.97 1.98 -36.99
C VAL A 18 -3.56 3.34 -36.43
N LEU A 19 -4.35 4.39 -36.66
CA LEU A 19 -4.10 5.72 -36.11
C LEU A 19 -4.12 5.71 -34.58
N THR A 20 -5.10 5.03 -33.98
CA THR A 20 -5.23 4.90 -32.52
C THR A 20 -4.02 4.17 -31.93
N ILE A 21 -3.57 3.08 -32.56
CA ILE A 21 -2.37 2.34 -32.16
C ILE A 21 -1.13 3.24 -32.27
N LEU A 22 -0.99 4.01 -33.34
CA LEU A 22 0.15 4.89 -33.56
C LEU A 22 0.20 6.02 -32.53
N LEU A 23 -0.95 6.63 -32.20
CA LEU A 23 -1.08 7.60 -31.11
C LEU A 23 -0.73 6.99 -29.75
N ALA A 24 -1.20 5.77 -29.47
CA ALA A 24 -0.88 5.07 -28.23
C ALA A 24 0.63 4.79 -28.10
N ILE A 25 1.29 4.36 -29.19
CA ILE A 25 2.74 4.15 -29.23
C ILE A 25 3.48 5.47 -29.01
N LEU A 26 3.09 6.53 -29.72
CA LEU A 26 3.72 7.85 -29.59
C LEU A 26 3.59 8.38 -28.16
N PHE A 27 2.42 8.23 -27.55
CA PHE A 27 2.16 8.61 -26.17
C PHE A 27 3.03 7.80 -25.19
N ALA A 28 3.09 6.47 -25.36
CA ALA A 28 3.94 5.60 -24.53
C ALA A 28 5.43 5.96 -24.63
N VAL A 29 5.92 6.24 -25.84
CA VAL A 29 7.31 6.68 -26.06
C VAL A 29 7.56 8.04 -25.42
N SER A 30 6.63 8.99 -25.56
CA SER A 30 6.75 10.33 -24.98
C SER A 30 6.82 10.26 -23.46
N ILE A 31 5.93 9.49 -22.83
CA ILE A 31 5.97 9.26 -21.38
C ILE A 31 7.31 8.62 -20.99
N ARG A 32 7.73 7.55 -21.69
CA ARG A 32 9.00 6.88 -21.40
C ARG A 32 10.22 7.80 -21.47
N LEU A 33 10.22 8.79 -22.35
CA LEU A 33 11.28 9.81 -22.43
C LEU A 33 11.14 10.92 -21.37
N ALA A 34 9.92 11.15 -20.86
CA ALA A 34 9.64 12.14 -19.82
C ALA A 34 9.94 11.62 -18.39
N LEU A 35 9.79 10.31 -18.14
CA LEU A 35 10.03 9.70 -16.82
C LEU A 35 11.39 10.02 -16.19
N PRO A 36 12.53 10.04 -16.93
CA PRO A 36 13.81 10.43 -16.35
C PRO A 36 13.86 11.87 -15.79
N LYS A 37 12.93 12.74 -16.21
CA LYS A 37 12.81 14.12 -15.74
C LYS A 37 11.61 14.32 -14.80
N ILE A 38 11.09 13.24 -14.23
CA ILE A 38 9.88 13.27 -13.40
C ILE A 38 10.02 14.17 -12.17
N ASN A 39 11.24 14.37 -11.67
CA ASN A 39 11.50 15.25 -10.53
C ASN A 39 11.10 16.71 -10.77
N ILE A 40 10.97 17.16 -12.03
CA ILE A 40 10.45 18.50 -12.36
C ILE A 40 8.97 18.61 -11.98
N TYR A 41 8.23 17.50 -12.00
CA TYR A 41 6.80 17.42 -11.70
C TYR A 41 6.54 16.98 -10.25
N LYS A 42 7.52 17.16 -9.37
CA LYS A 42 7.45 16.71 -7.98
C LYS A 42 6.20 17.25 -7.27
N ASN A 43 5.97 18.57 -7.37
CA ASN A 43 4.84 19.22 -6.72
C ASN A 43 3.49 18.70 -7.24
N GLU A 44 3.37 18.48 -8.55
CA GLU A 44 2.16 17.92 -9.16
C GLU A 44 1.93 16.47 -8.72
N ILE A 45 3.00 15.68 -8.58
CA ILE A 45 2.91 14.30 -8.11
C ILE A 45 2.52 14.24 -6.63
N GLU A 46 3.13 15.08 -5.79
CA GLU A 46 2.75 15.25 -4.38
C GLU A 46 1.28 15.63 -4.27
N PHE A 47 0.79 16.56 -5.10
CA PHE A 47 -0.62 16.94 -5.15
C PHE A 47 -1.53 15.77 -5.54
N ILE A 48 -1.20 15.02 -6.61
CA ILE A 48 -1.99 13.86 -7.06
C ILE A 48 -2.03 12.77 -5.98
N ILE A 49 -0.89 12.49 -5.33
CA ILE A 49 -0.82 11.50 -4.25
C ILE A 49 -1.62 12.00 -3.05
N SER A 50 -1.52 13.29 -2.71
CA SER A 50 -2.25 13.88 -1.59
C SER A 50 -3.76 13.80 -1.79
N ASP A 51 -4.24 14.13 -3.00
CA ASP A 51 -5.66 13.99 -3.40
C ASP A 51 -6.13 12.53 -3.34
N TYR A 52 -5.28 11.59 -3.77
CA TYR A 52 -5.57 10.16 -3.70
C TYR A 52 -5.63 9.60 -2.26
N MET A 53 -4.85 10.16 -1.34
CA MET A 53 -4.72 9.70 0.04
C MET A 53 -5.64 10.44 1.03
N GLY A 54 -6.01 11.69 0.74
CA GLY A 54 -6.63 12.60 1.70
C GLY A 54 -5.66 13.13 2.77
N TYR A 55 -4.35 13.07 2.49
CA TYR A 55 -3.29 13.54 3.39
C TYR A 55 -2.25 14.30 2.59
N SER A 56 -1.72 15.39 3.15
CA SER A 56 -0.61 16.09 2.51
C SER A 56 0.65 15.23 2.56
N VAL A 57 1.34 15.11 1.42
CA VAL A 57 2.56 14.32 1.28
C VAL A 57 3.72 15.23 0.87
N ASP A 58 4.83 15.12 1.62
CA ASP A 58 6.13 15.71 1.27
C ASP A 58 7.09 14.56 0.91
N ILE A 59 7.67 14.62 -0.28
CA ILE A 59 8.48 13.55 -0.85
C ILE A 59 9.83 14.11 -1.25
N ASP A 60 10.93 13.66 -0.63
CA ASP A 60 12.25 14.20 -0.94
C ASP A 60 12.65 13.99 -2.41
N THR A 61 12.65 12.72 -2.85
CA THR A 61 13.09 12.31 -4.19
C THR A 61 12.02 11.48 -4.91
N ILE A 62 11.81 11.80 -6.19
CA ILE A 62 10.88 11.07 -7.07
C ILE A 62 11.60 10.59 -8.32
N ASN A 63 11.57 9.27 -8.50
CA ASN A 63 12.08 8.59 -9.67
C ASN A 63 10.94 7.81 -10.33
N ALA A 64 11.06 7.58 -11.62
CA ALA A 64 10.10 6.77 -12.34
C ALA A 64 10.81 5.92 -13.38
N GLU A 65 10.35 4.68 -13.54
CA GLU A 65 10.79 3.81 -14.63
C GLU A 65 9.64 2.94 -15.14
N TRP A 66 9.83 2.40 -16.35
CA TRP A 66 8.95 1.38 -16.89
C TRP A 66 9.49 0.01 -16.54
N LYS A 67 8.67 -0.80 -15.85
CA LYS A 67 8.95 -2.23 -15.64
C LYS A 67 7.96 -3.04 -16.47
N GLY A 68 8.43 -3.59 -17.58
CA GLY A 68 7.55 -4.22 -18.57
C GLY A 68 6.58 -3.20 -19.15
N TRP A 69 5.28 -3.44 -18.97
CA TRP A 69 4.18 -2.56 -19.43
C TRP A 69 3.60 -1.67 -18.34
N THR A 70 4.18 -1.68 -17.15
CA THR A 70 3.69 -0.92 -16.00
C THR A 70 4.64 0.25 -15.73
N PRO A 71 4.17 1.50 -15.74
CA PRO A 71 4.93 2.62 -15.22
C PRO A 71 5.00 2.50 -13.69
N ASN A 72 6.20 2.65 -13.15
CA ASN A 72 6.49 2.55 -11.73
C ASN A 72 7.04 3.88 -11.25
N LEU A 73 6.48 4.36 -10.15
CA LEU A 73 6.96 5.51 -9.41
C LEU A 73 7.72 5.00 -8.18
N TYR A 74 8.86 5.62 -7.89
CA TYR A 74 9.74 5.35 -6.79
C TYR A 74 9.91 6.63 -6.01
N LEU A 75 9.56 6.57 -4.74
CA LEU A 75 9.54 7.71 -3.83
C LEU A 75 10.52 7.39 -2.71
N GLU A 76 11.30 8.38 -2.28
CA GLU A 76 12.23 8.26 -1.16
C GLU A 76 12.01 9.39 -0.15
N ASN A 77 12.21 9.05 1.13
CA ASN A 77 12.03 9.90 2.31
C ASN A 77 10.69 10.65 2.29
N ILE A 78 9.60 9.90 2.49
CA ILE A 78 8.25 10.41 2.41
C ILE A 78 7.75 10.76 3.80
N LYS A 79 7.10 11.92 3.93
CA LYS A 79 6.40 12.36 5.13
C LYS A 79 4.93 12.61 4.82
N LEU A 80 4.08 12.03 5.64
CA LEU A 80 2.65 12.33 5.67
C LEU A 80 2.42 13.41 6.72
N LEU A 81 1.75 14.49 6.31
CA LEU A 81 1.48 15.66 7.12
C LEU A 81 -0.03 15.81 7.33
N SER A 82 -0.43 16.25 8.51
CA SER A 82 -1.83 16.59 8.78
C SER A 82 -2.21 17.87 8.08
N GLU A 83 -3.30 17.85 7.30
CA GLU A 83 -3.82 19.03 6.61
C GLU A 83 -4.19 20.18 7.55
N ARG A 84 -4.49 19.87 8.83
CA ARG A 84 -4.97 20.86 9.80
C ARG A 84 -3.88 21.79 10.33
N ASN A 85 -2.68 21.24 10.59
CA ASN A 85 -1.62 21.93 11.33
C ASN A 85 -0.23 21.68 10.74
N ASN A 86 -0.13 20.97 9.60
CA ASN A 86 1.11 20.60 8.95
C ASN A 86 2.08 19.79 9.84
N SER A 87 1.57 19.13 10.89
CA SER A 87 2.40 18.26 11.73
C SER A 87 2.62 16.92 11.06
N GLU A 88 3.83 16.38 11.18
CA GLU A 88 4.17 15.04 10.70
C GLU A 88 3.35 13.97 11.42
N ILE A 89 2.60 13.19 10.63
CA ILE A 89 1.82 12.03 11.08
C ILE A 89 2.71 10.78 11.03
N ILE A 90 3.39 10.57 9.92
CA ILE A 90 4.27 9.41 9.76
C ILE A 90 5.31 9.70 8.69
N GLN A 91 6.50 9.16 8.89
CA GLN A 91 7.56 9.16 7.89
C GLN A 91 7.94 7.72 7.54
N PHE A 92 8.33 7.49 6.29
CA PHE A 92 8.83 6.22 5.83
C PHE A 92 9.88 6.39 4.74
N HIS A 93 10.78 5.41 4.67
CA HIS A 93 11.98 5.52 3.86
C HIS A 93 11.70 5.51 2.36
N SER A 94 10.79 4.64 1.90
CA SER A 94 10.51 4.55 0.46
C SER A 94 9.11 4.06 0.18
N ALA A 95 8.57 4.46 -0.97
CA ALA A 95 7.37 3.87 -1.55
C ALA A 95 7.57 3.57 -3.04
N ARG A 96 6.92 2.52 -3.51
CA ARG A 96 6.89 2.13 -4.90
C ARG A 96 5.46 1.91 -5.35
N ILE A 97 5.06 2.60 -6.40
CA ILE A 97 3.68 2.60 -6.89
C ILE A 97 3.69 2.16 -8.35
N GLY A 98 3.05 1.05 -8.65
CA GLY A 98 2.81 0.64 -10.04
C GLY A 98 1.48 1.20 -10.52
N ILE A 99 1.43 1.86 -11.67
CA ILE A 99 0.20 2.48 -12.17
C ILE A 99 -0.55 1.54 -13.13
N ASN A 100 -1.85 1.37 -12.91
CA ASN A 100 -2.72 0.64 -13.85
C ASN A 100 -3.24 1.60 -14.92
N LEU A 101 -2.54 1.70 -16.07
CA LEU A 101 -2.91 2.64 -17.12
C LEU A 101 -4.31 2.39 -17.70
N VAL A 102 -4.69 1.12 -17.88
CA VAL A 102 -6.00 0.76 -18.47
C VAL A 102 -7.13 1.24 -17.57
N GLU A 103 -7.03 0.92 -16.28
CA GLU A 103 -8.01 1.35 -15.29
C GLU A 103 -7.98 2.86 -15.08
N SER A 104 -6.80 3.47 -15.11
CA SER A 104 -6.65 4.92 -14.95
C SER A 104 -7.33 5.69 -16.08
N ILE A 105 -7.14 5.25 -17.32
CA ILE A 105 -7.79 5.83 -18.50
C ILE A 105 -9.30 5.60 -18.44
N SER A 106 -9.74 4.40 -18.02
CA SER A 106 -11.17 4.07 -17.93
C SER A 106 -11.91 4.88 -16.85
N LYS A 107 -11.26 5.17 -15.72
CA LYS A 107 -11.86 5.93 -14.61
C LYS A 107 -11.59 7.44 -14.71
N GLY A 108 -10.65 7.86 -15.55
CA GLY A 108 -10.18 9.23 -15.62
C GLY A 108 -9.37 9.68 -14.39
N VAL A 109 -8.99 8.75 -13.52
CA VAL A 109 -8.22 9.02 -12.30
C VAL A 109 -7.02 8.08 -12.21
N VAL A 110 -5.88 8.55 -11.72
CA VAL A 110 -4.69 7.70 -11.59
C VAL A 110 -4.97 6.61 -10.57
N THR A 111 -4.98 5.36 -11.03
CA THR A 111 -5.29 4.20 -10.21
C THR A 111 -4.05 3.31 -10.04
N PRO A 112 -3.60 3.06 -8.80
CA PRO A 112 -2.49 2.16 -8.56
C PRO A 112 -2.88 0.70 -8.82
N SER A 113 -2.00 -0.03 -9.49
CA SER A 113 -2.03 -1.50 -9.57
C SER A 113 -1.52 -2.17 -8.30
N TYR A 114 -0.55 -1.54 -7.63
CA TYR A 114 -0.05 -1.92 -6.31
C TYR A 114 0.67 -0.74 -5.66
N ILE A 115 0.74 -0.78 -4.33
CA ILE A 115 1.50 0.15 -3.50
C ILE A 115 2.41 -0.67 -2.59
N GLN A 116 3.72 -0.42 -2.66
CA GLN A 116 4.68 -0.95 -1.70
C GLN A 116 5.21 0.20 -0.84
N ILE A 117 5.18 0.06 0.48
CA ILE A 117 5.76 1.00 1.44
C ILE A 117 6.86 0.26 2.20
N SER A 118 7.99 0.91 2.45
CA SER A 118 9.11 0.28 3.15
C SER A 118 9.79 1.23 4.14
N GLY A 119 10.24 0.66 5.26
CA GLY A 119 10.95 1.41 6.32
C GLY A 119 10.01 2.23 7.20
N LEU A 120 8.88 1.64 7.61
CA LEU A 120 7.95 2.25 8.55
C LEU A 120 8.41 1.97 9.99
N ASN A 121 8.41 2.99 10.83
CA ASN A 121 8.68 2.85 12.26
C ASN A 121 7.42 3.27 13.04
N LEU A 122 6.76 2.30 13.66
CA LEU A 122 5.50 2.48 14.36
C LEU A 122 5.71 2.35 15.87
N ASN A 123 5.22 3.33 16.62
CA ASN A 123 5.14 3.24 18.07
C ASN A 123 3.68 3.06 18.43
N VAL A 124 3.27 1.86 18.80
CA VAL A 124 1.90 1.54 19.18
C VAL A 124 1.80 1.52 20.69
N TYR A 125 0.79 2.22 21.21
CA TYR A 125 0.57 2.38 22.64
C TYR A 125 -0.85 1.99 22.99
N ARG A 126 -1.00 1.18 24.04
CA ARG A 126 -2.29 0.84 24.63
C ARG A 126 -2.39 1.44 26.02
N ASN A 127 -3.34 2.34 26.22
CA ASN A 127 -3.60 2.95 27.53
C ASN A 127 -4.31 1.98 28.49
N LYS A 128 -4.46 2.38 29.76
CA LYS A 128 -5.19 1.60 30.78
C LYS A 128 -6.64 1.30 30.44
N ASP A 129 -7.30 2.20 29.70
CA ASP A 129 -8.69 1.98 29.23
C ASP A 129 -8.76 0.96 28.08
N GLY A 130 -7.61 0.48 27.61
CA GLY A 130 -7.48 -0.49 26.53
C GLY A 130 -7.50 0.12 25.14
N ALA A 131 -7.60 1.45 25.01
CA ALA A 131 -7.54 2.17 23.75
C ALA A 131 -6.13 2.10 23.16
N ILE A 132 -6.05 1.81 21.87
CA ILE A 132 -4.79 1.71 21.12
C ILE A 132 -4.60 2.98 20.30
N SER A 133 -3.42 3.58 20.37
CA SER A 133 -2.99 4.71 19.56
C SER A 133 -1.61 4.47 18.96
N ILE A 134 -1.29 5.17 17.87
CA ILE A 134 0.06 5.23 17.33
C ILE A 134 0.65 6.57 17.77
N LYS A 135 1.85 6.58 18.36
CA LYS A 135 2.41 7.75 19.07
C LYS A 135 2.67 8.98 18.18
N ASN A 136 2.77 8.81 16.85
CA ASN A 136 2.80 9.94 15.90
C ASN A 136 1.40 10.29 15.36
N ASP A 137 0.36 9.64 15.85
CA ASP A 137 -1.01 9.82 15.41
C ASP A 137 -1.89 10.30 16.57
N ASN A 138 -2.10 11.62 16.63
CA ASN A 138 -3.17 12.19 17.44
C ASN A 138 -4.57 12.03 16.78
N SER A 139 -4.68 11.29 15.66
CA SER A 139 -5.86 11.18 14.80
C SER A 139 -6.22 9.76 14.32
N LEU A 140 -5.78 8.69 15.01
CA LEU A 140 -6.21 7.33 14.64
C LEU A 140 -7.73 7.11 14.80
N ASN A 141 -8.43 8.04 15.45
CA ASN A 141 -9.89 8.07 15.48
C ASN A 141 -10.36 9.47 15.11
N THR A 142 -10.96 9.56 13.93
CA THR A 142 -11.69 10.73 13.39
C THR A 142 -10.81 11.88 12.88
N ASN A 143 -10.58 11.86 11.56
CA ASN A 143 -10.49 13.13 10.83
C ASN A 143 -11.79 13.90 11.12
N ALA A 144 -11.68 15.18 11.49
CA ALA A 144 -12.82 16.07 11.73
C ALA A 144 -13.75 16.25 10.49
N ASN A 145 -13.41 15.63 9.36
CA ASN A 145 -14.00 15.81 8.05
C ASN A 145 -14.64 14.52 7.45
N ASN A 146 -14.96 13.49 8.24
CA ASN A 146 -15.56 12.22 7.77
C ASN A 146 -14.74 11.46 6.69
N GLN A 147 -13.44 11.72 6.57
CA GLN A 147 -12.58 10.96 5.66
C GLN A 147 -12.07 9.67 6.31
N PRO A 148 -11.92 8.57 5.53
CA PRO A 148 -11.33 7.33 6.00
C PRO A 148 -9.99 7.58 6.68
N GLY A 149 -9.74 6.93 7.82
CA GLY A 149 -8.44 7.02 8.48
C GLY A 149 -7.33 6.43 7.59
N LEU A 150 -6.07 6.82 7.80
CA LEU A 150 -4.92 6.30 7.03
C LEU A 150 -4.89 4.76 6.99
N THR A 151 -5.23 4.11 8.10
CA THR A 151 -5.33 2.65 8.19
C THR A 151 -6.44 2.11 7.28
N GLU A 152 -7.62 2.69 7.33
CA GLU A 152 -8.76 2.35 6.47
C GLU A 152 -8.37 2.50 4.99
N TRP A 153 -7.78 3.64 4.61
CA TRP A 153 -7.28 3.89 3.25
C TRP A 153 -6.26 2.84 2.80
N LEU A 154 -5.29 2.46 3.65
CA LEU A 154 -4.31 1.40 3.33
C LEU A 154 -5.01 0.08 3.03
N PHE A 155 -6.00 -0.31 3.83
CA PHE A 155 -6.73 -1.54 3.61
C PHE A 155 -7.68 -1.47 2.40
N THR A 156 -8.06 -0.29 1.89
CA THR A 156 -8.86 -0.19 0.64
C THR A 156 -8.09 -0.56 -0.62
N GLN A 157 -6.76 -0.58 -0.57
CA GLN A 157 -5.92 -0.80 -1.75
C GLN A 157 -6.08 -2.22 -2.29
N LYS A 158 -6.08 -2.36 -3.62
CA LYS A 158 -6.20 -3.67 -4.28
C LYS A 158 -4.98 -4.57 -3.99
N TYR A 159 -3.80 -3.98 -3.94
CA TYR A 159 -2.56 -4.70 -3.65
C TYR A 159 -1.63 -3.79 -2.85
N LEU A 160 -1.46 -4.10 -1.57
CA LEU A 160 -0.62 -3.38 -0.62
C LEU A 160 0.52 -4.28 -0.14
N ILE A 161 1.74 -3.75 -0.10
CA ILE A 161 2.92 -4.44 0.40
C ILE A 161 3.60 -3.51 1.41
N LEU A 162 3.74 -3.94 2.65
CA LEU A 162 4.54 -3.29 3.67
C LEU A 162 5.80 -4.13 3.90
N LYS A 163 6.97 -3.51 3.87
CA LYS A 163 8.26 -4.19 4.14
C LYS A 163 9.07 -3.41 5.16
N ASN A 164 9.93 -4.13 5.89
CA ASN A 164 10.84 -3.54 6.87
C ASN A 164 10.09 -2.63 7.85
N VAL A 165 8.93 -3.11 8.34
CA VAL A 165 8.16 -2.40 9.35
C VAL A 165 8.72 -2.76 10.71
N ASN A 166 9.11 -1.75 11.48
CA ASN A 166 9.52 -1.91 12.86
C ASN A 166 8.41 -1.36 13.76
N LEU A 167 7.97 -2.17 14.71
CA LEU A 167 6.88 -1.85 15.61
C LEU A 167 7.34 -1.96 17.05
N VAL A 168 7.24 -0.86 17.78
CA VAL A 168 7.44 -0.79 19.21
C VAL A 168 6.07 -0.81 19.87
N TRP A 169 5.78 -1.87 20.62
CA TRP A 169 4.55 -2.03 21.36
C TRP A 169 4.75 -1.65 22.84
N ASN A 170 3.91 -0.76 23.33
CA ASN A 170 3.86 -0.34 24.72
C ASN A 170 2.44 -0.55 25.28
N ASP A 171 2.31 -1.40 26.30
CA ASP A 171 1.02 -1.74 26.91
C ASP A 171 1.02 -1.32 28.38
N GLU A 172 0.04 -0.50 28.78
CA GLU A 172 -0.14 -0.15 30.21
C GLU A 172 -1.01 -1.12 30.99
N ASN A 173 -1.77 -1.97 30.30
CA ASN A 173 -2.63 -2.98 30.93
C ASN A 173 -1.87 -4.26 31.25
N ILE A 174 -0.79 -4.54 30.53
CA ILE A 174 0.04 -5.71 30.76
C ILE A 174 1.43 -5.21 31.13
N ASN A 175 1.95 -5.59 32.31
CA ASN A 175 3.31 -5.28 32.74
C ASN A 175 4.36 -6.14 32.00
N ILE A 176 4.22 -6.23 30.68
CA ILE A 176 5.24 -6.67 29.76
C ILE A 176 5.97 -5.40 29.35
N GLY A 177 7.25 -5.29 29.69
CA GLY A 177 8.08 -4.17 29.23
C GLY A 177 7.98 -3.99 27.70
N ARG A 178 8.41 -2.83 27.21
CA ARG A 178 8.44 -2.48 25.78
C ARG A 178 8.84 -3.69 24.92
N LYS A 179 7.97 -4.07 23.97
CA LYS A 179 8.26 -5.13 23.00
C LYS A 179 8.56 -4.51 21.65
N GLU A 180 9.58 -5.02 20.99
CA GLU A 180 10.01 -4.55 19.68
C GLU A 180 9.88 -5.71 18.70
N PHE A 181 9.14 -5.46 17.62
CA PHE A 181 8.98 -6.36 16.49
C PHE A 181 9.68 -5.71 15.32
N ASN A 182 10.64 -6.40 14.72
CA ASN A 182 11.46 -5.85 13.66
C ASN A 182 11.24 -6.65 12.39
N ASN A 183 11.53 -6.01 11.25
CA ASN A 183 11.46 -6.65 9.94
C ASN A 183 10.10 -7.30 9.65
N ILE A 184 9.01 -6.67 10.09
CA ILE A 184 7.67 -7.11 9.74
C ILE A 184 7.45 -6.82 8.24
N SER A 185 6.92 -7.81 7.54
CA SER A 185 6.39 -7.65 6.19
C SER A 185 4.92 -8.08 6.15
N LEU A 186 4.11 -7.30 5.46
CA LEU A 186 2.70 -7.58 5.24
C LEU A 186 2.42 -7.45 3.76
N GLU A 187 1.78 -8.46 3.19
CA GLU A 187 1.27 -8.44 1.83
C GLU A 187 -0.23 -8.64 1.89
N LEU A 188 -0.97 -7.70 1.31
CA LEU A 188 -2.42 -7.75 1.19
C LEU A 188 -2.79 -7.67 -0.27
N LYS A 189 -3.55 -8.66 -0.73
CA LYS A 189 -4.02 -8.76 -2.10
C LYS A 189 -5.53 -8.99 -2.10
N LYS A 190 -6.25 -8.07 -2.73
CA LYS A 190 -7.70 -8.15 -2.93
C LYS A 190 -8.03 -8.58 -4.35
N ASP A 191 -8.85 -9.60 -4.43
CA ASP A 191 -9.61 -9.99 -5.60
C ASP A 191 -11.09 -9.57 -5.41
N GLU A 192 -11.96 -9.79 -6.40
CA GLU A 192 -13.36 -9.29 -6.37
C GLU A 192 -14.15 -9.69 -5.12
N LYS A 193 -13.84 -10.85 -4.52
CA LYS A 193 -14.55 -11.37 -3.32
C LYS A 193 -13.63 -11.78 -2.18
N ASN A 194 -12.34 -11.93 -2.46
CA ASN A 194 -11.38 -12.55 -1.55
C ASN A 194 -10.26 -11.56 -1.24
N THR A 195 -9.88 -11.48 0.03
CA THR A 195 -8.71 -10.75 0.53
C THR A 195 -7.72 -11.79 1.06
N GLN A 196 -6.57 -11.89 0.41
CA GLN A 196 -5.45 -12.68 0.90
C GLN A 196 -4.53 -11.75 1.69
N ILE A 197 -4.17 -12.18 2.89
CA ILE A 197 -3.24 -11.46 3.77
C ILE A 197 -2.13 -12.42 4.16
N GLU A 198 -0.91 -12.04 3.89
CA GLU A 198 0.28 -12.72 4.35
C GLU A 198 1.07 -11.75 5.24
N LEU A 199 1.32 -12.16 6.48
CA LEU A 199 2.15 -11.42 7.44
C LEU A 199 3.33 -12.31 7.81
N ASN A 200 4.54 -11.79 7.63
CA ASN A 200 5.76 -12.44 8.08
C ASN A 200 6.50 -11.51 9.04
N THR A 201 7.04 -12.04 10.12
CA THR A 201 7.84 -11.27 11.08
C THR A 201 8.93 -12.12 11.69
N ASP A 202 10.05 -11.47 11.98
CA ASP A 202 11.10 -12.03 12.82
C ASP A 202 10.71 -11.75 14.28
N LEU A 203 10.50 -12.80 15.07
CA LEU A 203 10.02 -12.66 16.45
C LEU A 203 11.14 -12.30 17.45
N SER A 204 12.41 -12.56 17.09
CA SER A 204 13.54 -12.41 18.00
C SER A 204 14.79 -11.92 17.26
N GLN A 205 15.52 -10.98 17.86
CA GLN A 205 16.83 -10.54 17.33
C GLN A 205 17.95 -11.55 17.58
N GLN A 206 17.73 -12.59 18.39
CA GLN A 206 18.77 -13.55 18.80
C GLN A 206 18.58 -14.95 18.21
N GLU A 207 17.37 -15.27 17.74
CA GLU A 207 17.02 -16.60 17.21
C GLU A 207 16.26 -16.34 15.92
N GLU A 208 16.61 -17.04 14.82
CA GLU A 208 15.93 -17.00 13.51
C GLU A 208 14.51 -17.61 13.58
N GLN A 209 13.72 -17.17 14.55
CA GLN A 209 12.33 -17.53 14.75
C GLN A 209 11.49 -16.71 13.80
N LEU A 210 11.06 -17.37 12.73
CA LEU A 210 10.13 -16.80 11.77
C LEU A 210 8.71 -17.13 12.20
N PHE A 211 7.89 -16.10 12.24
CA PHE A 211 6.46 -16.23 12.40
C PHE A 211 5.77 -15.79 11.14
N LYS A 212 4.99 -16.72 10.59
CA LYS A 212 4.22 -16.52 9.38
C LYS A 212 2.74 -16.70 9.69
N ILE A 213 1.95 -15.70 9.38
CA ILE A 213 0.49 -15.76 9.40
C ILE A 213 0.00 -15.62 7.97
N ASN A 214 -0.78 -16.59 7.51
CA ASN A 214 -1.50 -16.50 6.25
C ASN A 214 -2.98 -16.53 6.53
N ALA A 215 -3.72 -15.55 6.03
CA ALA A 215 -5.16 -15.49 6.13
C ALA A 215 -5.78 -15.37 4.74
N ASN A 216 -6.77 -16.21 4.45
CA ASN A 216 -7.63 -16.08 3.28
C ASN A 216 -9.02 -15.70 3.77
N ILE A 217 -9.43 -14.48 3.48
CA ILE A 217 -10.67 -13.89 4.00
C ILE A 217 -11.61 -13.57 2.84
N THR A 218 -12.89 -13.90 2.99
CA THR A 218 -13.98 -13.52 2.09
C THR A 218 -14.85 -12.46 2.77
N GLY A 219 -15.21 -11.41 2.03
CA GLY A 219 -15.96 -10.27 2.56
C GLY A 219 -15.07 -9.09 2.99
N ASP A 220 -15.67 -8.11 3.66
CA ASP A 220 -14.98 -6.89 4.06
C ASP A 220 -14.31 -7.01 5.44
N ILE A 221 -12.97 -7.00 5.45
CA ILE A 221 -12.12 -7.10 6.64
C ILE A 221 -12.25 -5.91 7.59
N LEU A 222 -12.79 -4.77 7.10
CA LEU A 222 -13.01 -3.58 7.91
C LEU A 222 -14.34 -3.64 8.69
N THR A 223 -15.14 -4.69 8.47
CA THR A 223 -16.46 -4.88 9.09
C THR A 223 -16.52 -6.20 9.85
N SER A 224 -17.63 -6.52 10.50
CA SER A 224 -17.85 -7.80 11.18
C SER A 224 -18.37 -8.92 10.27
N THR A 225 -18.50 -8.70 8.96
CA THR A 225 -19.17 -9.64 8.05
C THR A 225 -18.22 -10.55 7.26
N TRP A 226 -16.97 -10.69 7.69
CA TRP A 226 -15.98 -11.51 6.99
C TRP A 226 -16.00 -12.97 7.46
N GLN A 227 -15.57 -13.88 6.59
CA GLN A 227 -15.35 -15.30 6.88
C GLN A 227 -14.02 -15.73 6.27
N GLY A 228 -13.27 -16.60 6.91
CA GLY A 228 -11.98 -17.01 6.35
C GLY A 228 -11.21 -18.00 7.20
N ASP A 229 -10.12 -18.48 6.63
CA ASP A 229 -9.18 -19.41 7.24
C ASP A 229 -7.90 -18.67 7.59
N ILE A 230 -7.40 -18.85 8.82
CA ILE A 230 -6.15 -18.27 9.31
C ILE A 230 -5.21 -19.41 9.67
N ASN A 231 -4.07 -19.47 8.99
CA ASN A 231 -3.00 -20.41 9.24
C ASN A 231 -1.84 -19.69 9.93
N LEU A 232 -1.39 -20.25 11.05
CA LEU A 232 -0.25 -19.76 11.82
C LEU A 232 0.88 -20.77 11.73
N GLU A 233 2.04 -20.32 11.27
CA GLU A 233 3.24 -21.13 11.15
C GLU A 233 4.37 -20.47 11.95
N LEU A 234 4.99 -21.26 12.82
CA LEU A 234 6.09 -20.85 13.67
C LEU A 234 7.27 -21.76 13.35
N ILE A 235 8.37 -21.18 12.90
CA ILE A 235 9.57 -21.90 12.47
C ILE A 235 10.67 -21.65 13.51
N ASN A 236 11.48 -22.66 13.80
CA ASN A 236 12.61 -22.60 14.74
C ASN A 236 12.24 -22.26 16.19
N ILE A 237 11.09 -22.75 16.67
CA ILE A 237 10.74 -22.65 18.09
C ILE A 237 11.67 -23.56 18.89
N ASP A 238 12.34 -23.02 19.92
CA ASP A 238 12.93 -23.84 20.98
C ASP A 238 11.82 -24.22 22.00
N PRO A 239 11.36 -25.48 22.04
CA PRO A 239 10.32 -25.91 22.96
C PRO A 239 10.72 -25.79 24.44
N ALA A 240 12.02 -25.78 24.77
CA ALA A 240 12.49 -25.70 26.15
C ALA A 240 12.24 -24.33 26.80
N ARG A 241 12.07 -23.26 26.01
CA ARG A 241 11.75 -21.92 26.53
C ARG A 241 10.34 -21.82 27.11
N PHE A 242 9.39 -22.62 26.62
CA PHE A 242 7.99 -22.56 27.07
C PHE A 242 7.72 -23.46 28.28
N THR A 243 8.55 -24.46 28.54
CA THR A 243 8.37 -25.40 29.65
C THR A 243 8.82 -24.86 31.00
N ASN A 244 9.72 -23.86 31.04
CA ASN A 244 10.20 -23.27 32.29
C ASN A 244 9.20 -22.31 32.99
N LYS A 245 8.03 -22.06 32.40
CA LYS A 245 6.95 -21.25 33.02
C LYS A 245 5.77 -22.06 33.55
N LEU A 246 5.80 -23.39 33.46
CA LEU A 246 4.70 -24.27 33.91
C LEU A 246 4.92 -24.94 35.27
N TYR A 247 5.98 -24.56 36.00
CA TYR A 247 6.17 -24.95 37.40
C TYR A 247 6.10 -23.71 38.30
N ILE A 248 4.89 -23.36 38.73
CA ILE A 248 4.60 -22.73 40.03
C ILE A 248 3.31 -23.35 40.56
#